data_AF-A0A9D5GMV7-F1
#
_entry.id   AF-A0A9D5GMV7-F1
#
_cell.length_a   1.000
_cell.length_b   1.000
_cell.length_c   1.000
_cell.angle_alpha   90.00
_cell.angle_beta   90.00
_cell.angle_gamma   90.00
#
_symmetry.space_group_name_H-M   'P 1'
#
loop_
_entity.id
_entity.type
_entity.pdbx_description
1 polymer ?
#
loop_
_entity_poly.entity_id
_entity_poly.type
_entity_poly.pdbx_seq_one_letter_code
_entity_poly.pdbx_strand_id
1 'polypeptide(L)' 'MLNLEVSFMEGKLASCENLIKEFWNILEPKINSLNFKASLHQLRLYETSRNFVNYYGEKEITS' A
#
# COMPACT_ATOMS: atom_id res chain seq x y z
N MET A 1 -0.86 12.51 -26.40
CA MET A 1 -0.65 13.67 -25.51
C MET A 1 -1.74 13.59 -24.46
N LEU A 2 -1.43 12.99 -23.31
CA LEU A 2 -2.35 12.96 -22.16
C LEU A 2 -1.62 13.70 -21.06
N ASN A 3 -2.09 14.91 -20.78
CA ASN A 3 -1.63 15.75 -19.68
C ASN A 3 -1.97 15.03 -18.37
N LEU A 4 -1.07 14.17 -17.89
CA LEU A 4 -1.00 13.85 -16.48
C LEU A 4 -0.06 14.88 -15.84
N GLU A 5 -0.52 16.13 -15.82
CA GLU A 5 -0.02 17.15 -14.91
C GLU A 5 -0.52 16.80 -13.51
N VAL A 6 -0.02 15.69 -12.98
CA VAL A 6 -0.19 15.37 -11.57
C VAL A 6 1.06 15.87 -10.89
N SER A 7 1.01 17.14 -10.47
CA SER A 7 2.02 17.84 -9.67
C SER A 7 2.35 17.15 -8.33
N PHE A 8 1.75 15.98 -8.04
CA PHE A 8 2.07 15.12 -6.90
C PHE A 8 3.27 14.18 -7.15
N MET A 9 3.65 13.97 -8.42
CA MET A 9 4.76 13.07 -8.80
C MET A 9 6.07 13.81 -9.11
N GLU A 10 6.08 15.15 -9.15
CA GLU A 10 7.34 15.90 -9.27
C GLU A 10 8.12 15.85 -7.96
N GLY A 11 9.27 15.18 -8.00
CA GLY A 11 10.30 15.26 -6.97
C GLY A 11 10.22 14.25 -5.83
N LYS A 12 9.21 13.37 -5.78
CA LYS A 12 9.15 12.33 -4.75
C LYS A 12 9.79 11.02 -5.23
N LEU A 13 11.06 10.89 -4.88
CA LEU A 13 11.65 9.62 -4.42
C LEU A 13 10.92 9.12 -3.15
N ALA A 14 9.60 8.96 -3.23
CA ALA A 14 8.76 8.33 -2.21
C ALA A 14 8.05 7.19 -2.92
N SER A 15 8.78 6.09 -3.12
CA SER A 15 8.30 4.90 -3.84
C SER A 15 6.90 4.51 -3.36
N CYS A 16 6.04 4.09 -4.28
CA CYS A 16 4.71 3.56 -3.94
C CYS A 16 4.74 2.41 -2.94
N GLU A 17 5.91 1.77 -2.80
CA GLU A 17 6.28 0.83 -1.74
C GLU A 17 6.24 1.45 -0.32
N ASN A 18 6.70 2.67 -0.11
CA ASN A 18 6.62 3.32 1.21
C ASN A 18 5.19 3.73 1.54
N LEU A 19 4.43 4.20 0.55
CA LEU A 19 3.04 4.59 0.76
C LEU A 19 2.14 3.39 1.10
N ILE A 20 2.31 2.26 0.38
CA ILE A 20 1.52 1.05 0.65
C ILE A 20 1.87 0.40 2.01
N LYS A 21 3.12 0.57 2.48
CA LYS A 21 3.54 0.17 3.85
C LYS A 21 2.85 1.01 4.93
N GLU A 22 2.80 2.33 4.77
CA GLU A 22 2.09 3.19 5.72
C GLU A 22 0.58 2.87 5.77
N PHE A 23 -0.04 2.59 4.62
CA PHE A 23 -1.42 2.12 4.59
C PHE A 23 -1.60 0.78 5.31
N TRP A 24 -0.66 -0.16 5.15
CA TRP A 24 -0.69 -1.43 5.87
C TRP A 24 -0.63 -1.23 7.39
N ASN A 25 0.32 -0.43 7.88
CA ASN A 25 0.50 -0.13 9.30
C ASN A 25 -0.74 0.50 9.95
N ILE A 26 -1.55 1.24 9.18
CA ILE A 26 -2.80 1.85 9.66
C ILE A 26 -3.98 0.86 9.58
N LEU A 27 -4.06 0.07 8.51
CA LEU A 27 -5.21 -0.82 8.25
C LEU A 27 -5.12 -2.12 9.04
N GLU A 28 -3.94 -2.72 9.15
CA GLU A 28 -3.71 -3.99 9.84
C GLU A 28 -4.28 -4.01 11.28
N PRO A 29 -3.92 -3.09 12.19
CA PRO A 29 -4.45 -3.11 13.55
C PRO A 29 -5.95 -2.84 13.61
N LYS A 30 -6.50 -2.05 12.68
CA LYS A 30 -7.96 -1.79 12.60
C LYS A 30 -8.73 -3.02 12.17
N ILE A 31 -8.19 -3.79 11.22
CA ILE A 31 -8.77 -5.05 10.76
C ILE A 31 -8.64 -6.12 11.85
N ASN A 32 -7.47 -6.22 12.49
CA ASN A 32 -7.24 -7.15 13.60
C ASN A 32 -8.09 -6.82 14.84
N SER A 33 -8.47 -5.54 15.02
CA SER A 33 -9.36 -5.09 16.09
C SER A 33 -10.83 -5.43 15.83
N LEU A 34 -11.21 -5.92 14.65
CA LEU A 34 -12.55 -6.44 14.42
C LEU A 34 -12.72 -7.75 15.20
N ASN A 35 -13.88 -7.95 15.84
CA ASN A 35 -14.16 -9.14 16.68
C ASN A 35 -14.11 -10.49 15.94
N PHE A 36 -14.05 -10.46 14.61
CA PHE A 36 -13.81 -11.63 13.79
C PHE A 36 -12.30 -11.74 13.58
N LYS A 37 -11.72 -12.96 13.59
CA LYS A 37 -10.32 -13.25 13.24
C LYS A 37 -10.02 -12.89 11.76
N ALA A 38 -10.23 -11.64 11.39
CA ALA A 38 -9.96 -11.07 10.10
C ALA A 38 -8.52 -10.55 10.13
N SER A 39 -7.75 -10.92 9.12
CA SER A 39 -6.41 -10.40 8.91
C SER A 39 -6.35 -9.72 7.55
N LEU A 40 -5.54 -8.66 7.47
CA LEU A 40 -5.26 -8.02 6.21
C LEU A 40 -4.44 -8.99 5.35
N HIS A 41 -4.93 -9.34 4.16
CA HIS A 41 -4.28 -10.33 3.28
C HIS A 41 -3.38 -9.67 2.22
N GLN A 42 -3.86 -8.59 1.60
CA GLN A 42 -3.14 -7.91 0.51
C GLN A 42 -3.66 -6.49 0.33
N LEU A 43 -2.76 -5.53 0.19
CA LEU A 43 -3.03 -4.21 -0.35
C LEU A 43 -2.53 -4.11 -1.79
N ARG A 44 -3.30 -3.45 -2.65
CA ARG A 44 -2.91 -3.14 -4.03
C ARG A 44 -3.05 -1.67 -4.28
N LEU A 45 -1.95 -1.01 -4.62
CA LEU A 45 -1.90 0.40 -4.96
C LEU A 45 -1.76 0.54 -6.47
N TYR A 46 -2.72 1.21 -7.08
CA TYR A 46 -2.71 1.52 -8.51
C TYR A 46 -2.16 2.94 -8.70
N GLU A 47 -0.98 3.06 -9.30
CA GLU A 47 -0.44 4.37 -9.70
C GLU A 47 -1.08 4.85 -10.99
N THR A 48 -1.23 3.93 -11.94
CA THR A 48 -1.85 4.17 -13.24
C THR A 48 -2.59 2.89 -13.64
N SER A 49 -3.52 2.94 -14.59
CA SER A 49 -4.26 1.77 -15.08
C SER A 49 -3.39 0.61 -15.59
N ARG A 50 -2.08 0.81 -15.81
CA ARG A 50 -1.10 -0.23 -16.16
C ARG A 50 0.01 -0.46 -15.13
N ASN A 51 0.14 0.38 -14.09
CA ASN A 51 1.18 0.25 -13.08
C ASN A 51 0.53 0.10 -11.70
N PHE A 52 0.78 -1.04 -11.06
CA PHE A 52 0.26 -1.32 -9.72
C PHE A 52 1.30 -2.08 -8.89
N VAL A 53 1.24 -1.87 -7.59
CA VAL A 53 2.09 -2.52 -6.60
C VAL A 53 1.21 -3.35 -5.67
N ASN A 54 1.61 -4.59 -5.41
CA ASN A 54 0.98 -5.46 -4.42
C ASN A 54 1.87 -5.55 -3.18
N TYR A 55 1.27 -5.37 -2.01
CA TYR A 55 1.93 -5.56 -0.71
C TYR A 55 1.12 -6.54 0.13
N TYR A 56 1.80 -7.56 0.65
CA TYR A 56 1.20 -8.68 1.38
C TYR A 56 1.51 -8.65 2.89
N GLY A 57 2.08 -7.54 3.36
CA GLY A 57 2.64 -7.43 4.71
C GLY A 57 4.04 -8.00 4.79
N GLU A 58 4.85 -7.42 5.65
CA GLU A 58 6.07 -8.08 6.14
C GLU A 58 5.63 -9.16 7.13
N LYS A 59 5.34 -10.37 6.65
CA LYS A 59 5.37 -11.53 7.54
C LYS A 59 6.81 -11.67 8.00
N GLU A 60 7.12 -11.08 9.17
CA GLU A 60 8.31 -11.44 9.92
C GLU A 60 8.31 -12.96 10.04
N ILE A 61 9.22 -13.60 9.30
CA ILE A 61 9.63 -14.97 9.53
C ILE A 61 10.42 -14.90 10.83
N THR A 62 9.72 -14.83 11.96
CA THR A 62 10.34 -15.03 13.26
C THR A 62 10.80 -16.49 13.29
N SER A 63 12.11 -16.68 13.10
CA SER A 63 12.82 -17.91 13.44
C SER A 63 13.02 -18.00 14.95
#